data_AF-A0A1W6K3C7-F1
#
_entry.id   AF-A0A1W6K3C7-F1
#
_cell.length_a   1.000
_cell.length_b   1.000
_cell.length_c   1.000
_cell.angle_alpha   90.00
_cell.angle_beta   90.00
_cell.angle_gamma   90.00
#
_symmetry.space_group_name_H-M   'P 1'
#
loop_
_entity.id
_entity.type
_entity.pdbx_description
1 polymer ?
#
loop_
_entity_poly.entity_id
_entity_poly.type
_entity_poly.pdbx_seq_one_letter_code
_entity_poly.pdbx_strand_id
1 'polypeptide(L)'
;MTNLRRGIIIMTTFSFFYAMLEIGINWDPHGGALSVFSNNSIAQYFYRFLYISIFMYPAYLASKKLFSLKTIWFAIYGFLLEDIFYWILSLRIPYSWSWYYPVYYGTPIPDLLELTILIILFKKISWSN
;
A
#
# COMPACT_ATOMS: atom_id res chain seq x y z
N MET A 1 -5.94 -16.20 -17.42
CA MET A 1 -6.25 -14.74 -17.48
C MET A 1 -7.34 -14.28 -16.51
N THR A 2 -8.42 -15.04 -16.29
CA THR A 2 -9.55 -14.66 -15.39
C THR A 2 -9.15 -14.31 -13.95
N ASN A 3 -8.18 -15.03 -13.36
CA ASN A 3 -7.71 -14.77 -12.00
C ASN A 3 -6.90 -13.47 -11.84
N LEU A 4 -6.19 -13.00 -12.89
CA LEU A 4 -5.42 -11.76 -12.80
C LEU A 4 -6.34 -10.53 -12.82
N ARG A 5 -7.27 -10.49 -13.78
CA ARG A 5 -8.24 -9.41 -13.91
C ARG A 5 -9.09 -9.26 -12.64
N ARG A 6 -9.58 -10.38 -12.09
CA ARG A 6 -10.32 -10.37 -10.83
C ARG A 6 -9.47 -9.82 -9.68
N GLY A 7 -8.22 -10.27 -9.56
CA GLY A 7 -7.34 -9.82 -8.48
C GLY A 7 -7.02 -8.32 -8.57
N ILE A 8 -6.80 -7.81 -9.79
CA ILE A 8 -6.63 -6.37 -10.04
C ILE A 8 -7.88 -5.62 -9.56
N ILE A 9 -9.09 -6.04 -9.95
CA ILE A 9 -10.34 -5.40 -9.52
C ILE A 9 -10.46 -5.38 -7.99
N ILE A 10 -10.19 -6.51 -7.32
CA ILE A 10 -10.24 -6.58 -5.86
C ILE A 10 -9.28 -5.57 -5.23
N MET A 11 -8.02 -5.57 -5.67
CA MET A 11 -7.00 -4.70 -5.09
C MET A 11 -7.28 -3.23 -5.38
N THR A 12 -7.61 -2.85 -6.62
CA THR A 12 -7.93 -1.47 -6.97
C THR A 12 -9.11 -0.93 -6.16
N THR A 13 -10.19 -1.70 -6.07
CA THR A 13 -11.37 -1.29 -5.29
C THR A 13 -11.03 -1.16 -3.82
N PHE A 14 -10.29 -2.13 -3.26
CA PHE A 14 -9.85 -2.08 -1.87
C PHE A 14 -8.95 -0.87 -1.58
N SER A 15 -7.92 -0.65 -2.40
CA SER A 15 -7.00 0.49 -2.28
C SER A 15 -7.73 1.82 -2.30
N PHE A 16 -8.71 1.98 -3.21
CA PHE A 16 -9.51 3.21 -3.28
C PHE A 16 -10.30 3.46 -1.99
N PHE A 17 -11.00 2.44 -1.49
CA PHE A 17 -11.76 2.58 -0.25
C PHE A 17 -10.87 2.77 0.97
N TYR A 18 -9.71 2.10 1.01
CA TYR A 18 -8.75 2.29 2.10
C TYR A 18 -8.18 3.70 2.09
N ALA A 19 -7.79 4.25 0.93
CA ALA A 19 -7.33 5.64 0.82
C ALA A 19 -8.37 6.64 1.33
N MET A 20 -9.65 6.46 0.99
CA MET A 20 -10.74 7.29 1.53
C MET A 20 -10.84 7.18 3.06
N LEU A 21 -10.75 5.97 3.59
CA LEU A 21 -10.82 5.68 5.02
C LEU A 21 -9.61 6.25 5.76
N GLU A 22 -8.41 6.16 5.18
CA GLU A 22 -7.17 6.70 5.73
C GLU A 22 -7.24 8.22 5.91
N ILE A 23 -7.74 8.95 4.90
CA ILE A 23 -7.98 10.40 5.01
C ILE A 23 -8.91 10.71 6.20
N GLY A 24 -9.94 9.89 6.42
CA GLY A 24 -10.87 10.07 7.53
C GLY A 24 -10.30 9.71 8.90
N ILE A 25 -9.49 8.66 9.00
CA ILE A 25 -8.89 8.22 10.26
C ILE A 25 -7.80 9.20 10.72
N ASN A 26 -7.05 9.76 9.78
CA ASN A 26 -5.86 10.58 10.05
C ASN A 26 -4.87 9.84 10.97
N TRP A 27 -3.98 9.05 10.39
CA TRP A 27 -3.00 8.27 11.15
C TRP A 27 -1.83 9.08 11.73
N ASP A 28 -1.89 10.42 11.75
CA ASP A 28 -0.82 11.27 12.28
C ASP A 28 -0.51 10.93 13.76
N PRO A 29 0.74 10.60 14.14
CA PRO A 29 1.13 10.38 15.52
C PRO A 29 1.08 11.63 16.40
N HIS A 30 1.05 12.84 15.84
CA HIS A 30 1.07 14.09 16.61
C HIS A 30 -0.31 14.63 16.97
N GLY A 31 -1.37 14.20 16.29
CA GLY A 31 -2.72 14.71 16.52
C GLY A 31 -3.85 13.84 15.96
N GLY A 32 -3.51 12.68 15.39
CA GLY A 32 -4.45 11.74 14.79
C GLY A 32 -4.65 10.49 15.65
N ALA A 33 -5.12 9.42 15.01
CA ALA A 33 -5.48 8.16 15.67
C ALA A 33 -4.31 7.47 16.39
N LEU A 34 -3.07 7.75 15.98
CA LEU A 34 -1.87 7.16 16.60
C LEU A 34 -1.29 8.00 17.74
N SER A 35 -1.86 9.15 18.06
CA SER A 35 -1.41 10.00 19.17
C SER A 35 -1.53 9.35 20.55
N VAL A 36 -2.26 8.23 20.64
CA VAL A 36 -2.35 7.39 21.85
C VAL A 36 -1.00 6.75 22.22
N PHE A 37 -0.08 6.60 21.27
CA PHE A 37 1.26 6.11 21.53
C PHE A 37 2.16 7.25 21.99
N SER A 38 2.79 7.11 23.15
CA SER A 38 3.72 8.11 23.70
C SER A 38 5.04 8.24 22.90
N ASN A 39 5.33 7.29 22.01
CA ASN A 39 6.54 7.25 21.20
C ASN A 39 6.18 7.19 19.71
N ASN A 40 6.55 8.24 18.97
CA ASN A 40 6.25 8.39 17.55
C ASN A 40 6.84 7.25 16.69
N SER A 41 8.03 6.76 17.03
CA SER A 41 8.63 5.65 16.29
C SER A 41 7.79 4.38 16.45
N ILE A 42 7.32 4.10 17.67
CA ILE A 42 6.45 2.94 17.94
C ILE A 42 5.13 3.07 17.18
N ALA A 43 4.50 4.26 17.20
CA ALA A 43 3.30 4.55 16.41
C ALA A 43 3.52 4.25 14.93
N GLN A 44 4.61 4.75 14.35
CA GLN A 44 4.92 4.59 12.93
C GLN A 44 5.18 3.12 12.55
N TYR A 45 5.87 2.34 13.40
CA TYR A 45 6.04 0.90 13.19
C TYR A 45 4.73 0.13 13.32
N PHE A 46 3.90 0.48 14.32
CA PHE A 46 2.60 -0.13 14.53
C PHE A 46 1.69 0.08 13.32
N TYR A 47 1.62 1.31 12.80
CA TYR A 47 0.90 1.61 11.57
C TYR A 47 1.41 0.78 10.40
N ARG A 48 2.73 0.68 10.19
CA ARG A 48 3.25 -0.09 9.04
C ARG A 48 2.89 -1.59 9.15
N PHE A 49 2.94 -2.15 10.35
CA PHE A 49 2.49 -3.52 10.60
C PHE A 49 1.00 -3.70 10.31
N LEU A 50 0.16 -2.78 10.79
CA LEU A 50 -1.28 -2.78 10.56
C LEU A 50 -1.60 -2.67 9.07
N TYR A 51 -0.98 -1.71 8.39
CA TYR A 51 -1.12 -1.45 6.96
C TYR A 51 -0.79 -2.69 6.13
N ILE A 52 0.39 -3.30 6.36
CA ILE A 52 0.76 -4.55 5.68
C ILE A 52 -0.27 -5.65 5.96
N SER A 53 -0.69 -5.83 7.21
CA SER A 53 -1.63 -6.88 7.59
C SER A 53 -2.99 -6.71 6.91
N ILE A 54 -3.48 -5.46 6.83
CA ILE A 54 -4.76 -5.11 6.20
C ILE A 54 -4.74 -5.44 4.71
N PHE A 55 -3.64 -5.13 4.00
CA PHE A 55 -3.50 -5.39 2.56
C PHE A 55 -3.18 -6.84 2.21
N MET A 56 -2.58 -7.59 3.12
CA MET A 56 -2.29 -9.01 2.89
C MET A 56 -3.56 -9.85 2.76
N TYR A 57 -4.66 -9.47 3.43
CA TYR A 57 -5.94 -10.17 3.33
C TYR A 57 -6.60 -10.08 1.93
N PRO A 58 -6.86 -8.89 1.35
CA PRO A 58 -7.37 -8.79 -0.02
C PRO A 58 -6.39 -9.35 -1.05
N ALA A 59 -5.07 -9.24 -0.82
CA ALA A 59 -4.07 -9.88 -1.67
C ALA A 59 -4.18 -11.40 -1.67
N TYR A 60 -4.45 -12.01 -0.52
CA TYR A 60 -4.78 -13.44 -0.40
C TYR A 60 -6.06 -13.77 -1.17
N LEU A 61 -7.13 -12.98 -1.05
CA LEU A 61 -8.38 -13.20 -1.79
C LEU A 61 -8.18 -13.09 -3.31
N ALA A 62 -7.30 -12.18 -3.74
CA ALA A 62 -6.93 -11.98 -5.14
C ALA A 62 -6.10 -13.15 -5.71
N SER A 63 -5.13 -13.65 -4.95
CA SER A 63 -4.23 -14.73 -5.40
C SER A 63 -4.77 -16.14 -5.15
N LYS A 64 -5.69 -16.29 -4.19
CA LYS A 64 -6.16 -17.55 -3.59
C LYS A 64 -5.04 -18.39 -2.96
N LYS A 65 -3.92 -17.77 -2.57
CA LYS A 65 -2.79 -18.43 -1.92
C LYS A 65 -2.30 -17.60 -0.74
N LEU A 66 -2.08 -18.23 0.41
CA LEU A 66 -1.61 -17.54 1.62
C LEU A 66 -0.28 -16.83 1.38
N PHE A 67 0.67 -17.53 0.76
CA PHE A 67 1.98 -16.99 0.41
C PHE A 67 2.40 -17.45 -0.98
N SER A 68 2.63 -16.51 -1.88
CA SER A 68 3.14 -16.76 -3.24
C SER A 68 3.66 -15.47 -3.85
N LEU A 69 4.49 -15.56 -4.89
CA LEU A 69 4.91 -14.37 -5.66
C LEU A 69 3.71 -13.55 -6.14
N LYS A 70 2.59 -14.22 -6.45
CA LYS A 70 1.35 -13.55 -6.88
C LYS A 70 0.65 -12.82 -5.74
N THR A 71 0.66 -13.37 -4.53
CA THR A 71 0.14 -12.70 -3.33
C THR A 71 0.96 -11.46 -3.02
N ILE A 72 2.29 -11.59 -3.06
CA ILE A 72 3.22 -10.46 -2.86
C ILE A 72 3.00 -9.40 -3.93
N TRP A 73 2.85 -9.80 -5.20
CA TRP A 73 2.56 -8.89 -6.29
C TRP A 73 1.26 -8.11 -6.07
N PHE A 74 0.18 -8.80 -5.67
CA PHE A 74 -1.09 -8.11 -5.39
C PHE A 74 -1.00 -7.18 -4.19
N ALA A 75 -0.28 -7.54 -3.12
CA ALA A 75 -0.09 -6.67 -1.96
C ALA A 75 0.63 -5.37 -2.33
N ILE A 76 1.77 -5.47 -3.04
CA ILE A 76 2.54 -4.29 -3.49
C ILE A 76 1.72 -3.46 -4.49
N TYR A 77 0.95 -4.11 -5.36
CA TYR A 77 0.04 -3.42 -6.27
C TYR A 77 -1.01 -2.61 -5.51
N GLY A 78 -1.52 -3.17 -4.41
CA GLY A 78 -2.46 -2.51 -3.53
C GLY A 78 -1.85 -1.28 -2.84
N PHE A 79 -0.64 -1.42 -2.28
CA PHE A 79 0.07 -0.33 -1.60
C PHE A 79 0.27 0.87 -2.54
N LEU A 80 0.90 0.63 -3.69
CA LEU A 80 1.15 1.65 -4.69
C LEU A 80 -0.13 2.37 -5.15
N LEU A 81 -1.21 1.62 -5.39
CA LEU A 81 -2.48 2.24 -5.79
C LEU A 81 -3.13 3.03 -4.68
N GLU A 82 -3.03 2.57 -3.45
CA GLU A 82 -3.59 3.27 -2.31
C GLU A 82 -2.88 4.61 -2.10
N ASP A 83 -1.55 4.64 -2.13
CA ASP A 83 -0.78 5.89 -2.07
C ASP A 83 -1.18 6.86 -3.20
N ILE A 84 -1.29 6.36 -4.45
CA ILE A 84 -1.78 7.18 -5.57
C ILE A 84 -3.17 7.75 -5.30
N PHE A 85 -4.11 6.91 -4.85
CA PHE A 85 -5.46 7.37 -4.53
C PHE A 85 -5.47 8.35 -3.36
N TYR A 86 -4.70 8.10 -2.31
CA TYR A 86 -4.59 8.97 -1.14
C TYR A 86 -4.14 10.37 -1.54
N TRP A 87 -3.09 10.49 -2.36
CA TRP A 87 -2.60 11.79 -2.81
C TRP A 87 -3.60 12.52 -3.73
N ILE A 88 -4.26 11.79 -4.63
CA ILE A 88 -5.31 12.36 -5.48
C ILE A 88 -6.49 12.86 -4.64
N LEU A 89 -6.99 12.04 -3.71
CA LEU A 89 -8.17 12.34 -2.90
C LEU A 89 -7.89 13.43 -1.86
N SER A 90 -6.67 13.49 -1.32
CA SER A 90 -6.26 14.54 -0.38
C SER A 90 -5.95 15.88 -1.05
N LEU A 91 -5.90 15.93 -2.40
CA LEU A 91 -5.56 17.11 -3.19
C LEU A 91 -4.22 17.75 -2.76
N ARG A 92 -3.25 16.91 -2.38
CA ARG A 92 -1.93 17.34 -1.89
C ARG A 92 -0.83 16.73 -2.74
N ILE A 93 0.26 17.49 -2.85
CA ILE A 93 1.52 16.96 -3.38
C ILE A 93 2.09 16.00 -2.32
N PRO A 94 2.64 14.84 -2.72
CA PRO A 94 3.28 13.94 -1.77
C PRO A 94 4.35 14.62 -0.93
N TYR A 95 4.40 14.29 0.36
CA TYR A 95 5.40 14.79 1.30
C TYR A 95 5.85 13.70 2.26
N SER A 96 7.04 13.88 2.84
CA SER A 96 7.61 12.95 3.80
C SER A 96 6.88 13.02 5.13
N TRP A 97 5.96 12.08 5.37
CA TRP A 97 5.19 12.01 6.61
C TRP A 97 5.88 11.14 7.68
N SER A 98 6.72 10.19 7.27
CA SER A 98 7.45 9.26 8.14
C SER A 98 8.86 8.99 7.62
N TRP A 99 9.72 8.41 8.45
CA TRP A 99 11.11 8.11 8.08
C TRP A 99 11.22 7.08 6.95
N TYR A 100 10.22 6.20 6.80
CA TYR A 100 10.17 5.18 5.75
C TYR A 100 9.43 5.63 4.50
N TYR A 101 8.86 6.84 4.49
CA TYR A 101 8.24 7.44 3.32
C TYR A 101 8.98 8.71 2.87
N PRO A 102 10.26 8.60 2.45
CA PRO A 102 11.00 9.76 1.97
C PRO A 102 10.49 10.22 0.61
N VAL A 103 10.24 11.52 0.48
CA VAL A 103 9.83 12.20 -0.75
C VAL A 103 10.93 13.14 -1.22
N TYR A 104 11.30 13.03 -2.50
CA TYR A 104 12.30 13.88 -3.15
C TYR A 104 11.64 14.68 -4.27
N TYR A 105 11.64 16.01 -4.16
CA TYR A 105 10.98 16.92 -5.12
C TYR A 105 9.54 16.51 -5.48
N GLY A 106 8.73 16.17 -4.47
CA GLY A 106 7.34 15.74 -4.66
C GLY A 106 7.16 14.32 -5.21
N THR A 107 8.25 13.58 -5.38
CA THR A 107 8.24 12.18 -5.83
C THR A 107 8.53 11.24 -4.66
N PRO A 108 7.58 10.39 -4.25
CA PRO A 108 7.83 9.39 -3.23
C PRO A 108 8.79 8.30 -3.70
N ILE A 109 9.87 8.11 -2.97
CA ILE A 109 10.86 7.08 -3.29
C ILE A 109 10.28 5.66 -3.09
N PRO A 110 9.49 5.36 -2.04
CA PRO A 110 8.89 4.02 -1.89
C PRO A 110 8.03 3.63 -3.07
N ASP A 111 7.16 4.51 -3.57
CA ASP A 111 6.27 4.23 -4.71
C ASP A 111 7.05 3.84 -5.97
N LEU A 112 8.19 4.49 -6.23
CA LEU A 112 9.08 4.13 -7.34
C LEU A 112 9.71 2.75 -7.16
N LEU A 113 10.11 2.41 -5.93
CA LEU A 113 10.64 1.09 -5.62
C LEU A 113 9.56 0.02 -5.76
N GLU A 114 8.35 0.28 -5.27
CA GLU A 114 7.20 -0.62 -5.39
C GLU A 114 6.83 -0.87 -6.86
N LEU A 115 6.77 0.18 -7.68
CA LEU A 115 6.56 0.05 -9.12
C LEU A 115 7.65 -0.80 -9.79
N THR A 116 8.92 -0.58 -9.42
CA THR A 116 10.04 -1.36 -9.94
C THR A 116 9.92 -2.83 -9.57
N ILE A 117 9.61 -3.13 -8.30
CA ILE A 117 9.41 -4.49 -7.81
C ILE A 117 8.21 -5.15 -8.51
N LEU A 118 7.12 -4.43 -8.73
CA LEU A 118 5.94 -4.92 -9.45
C LEU A 118 6.27 -5.36 -10.87
N ILE A 119 7.08 -4.58 -11.60
CA ILE A 119 7.51 -4.93 -12.96
C ILE A 119 8.35 -6.20 -12.95
N ILE A 120 9.30 -6.32 -12.03
CA ILE A 120 10.17 -7.50 -11.90
C ILE A 120 9.35 -8.75 -11.57
N LEU A 121 8.46 -8.65 -10.58
CA LEU A 121 7.61 -9.76 -10.15
C LEU A 121 6.62 -10.16 -11.24
N PHE A 122 6.04 -9.19 -11.97
CA PHE A 122 5.12 -9.48 -13.08
C PHE A 122 5.81 -10.32 -14.17
N LYS A 123 7.02 -9.91 -14.57
CA LYS A 123 7.84 -10.68 -15.53
C LYS A 123 8.07 -12.10 -15.04
N LYS A 124 8.51 -12.27 -13.79
CA LYS A 124 8.78 -13.60 -13.20
C LYS A 124 7.52 -14.49 -13.15
N ILE A 125 6.37 -13.92 -12.79
CA ILE A 125 5.09 -14.65 -12.75
C ILE A 125 4.68 -15.06 -14.16
N SER A 126 4.82 -14.18 -15.14
CA SER A 126 4.44 -14.46 -16.54
C SER A 126 5.26 -15.56 -17.19
N TRP A 127 6.53 -15.72 -16.82
CA TRP A 127 7.42 -16.77 -17.33
C TRP A 127 7.21 -18.14 -16.66
N SER A 128 6.56 -18.16 -15.50
CA SER A 128 6.30 -19.37 -14.71
C SER A 128 4.97 -20.06 -15.01
N ASN A 129 4.14 -19.49 -15.89
CA ASN A 129 2.87 -20.08 -16.37
C ASN A 129 3.00 -20.42 -17.86
#